data_AF-A0A5F2H0P0-F1
#
_entry.id   AF-A0A5F2H0P0-F1
#
_cell.length_a   1.000
_cell.length_b   1.000
_cell.length_c   1.000
_cell.angle_alpha   90.00
_cell.angle_beta   90.00
_cell.angle_gamma   90.00
#
_symmetry.space_group_name_H-M   'P 1'
#
loop_
_entity.id
_entity.type
_entity.pdbx_description
1 polymer ?
#
loop_
_entity_poly.entity_id
_entity_poly.type
_entity_poly.pdbx_seq_one_letter_code
_entity_poly.pdbx_strand_id
1 'polypeptide(L)'
;MAQSLDRLKESPSQTAGPYVHIGLTPNFCGIGGVYESDLGSCMVNGETRGERIELRIRVFDGAGAPLKDALIEIWQADASGFYNSPAELRGAADPNFLGWGRQPTDMETGACLFQTIKPGRVPFRDGRLMAPHITLWIVARGINIGLHTRLYFSDEEKANGEDPILARIEHRLRVPTLIAERQGDTYVFDVHLQGDKETVFFDS
;
A
#
# COMPACT_ATOMS: atom_id res chain seq x y z
N MET A 1 4.69 -43.42 -13.37
CA MET A 1 5.82 -42.56 -12.96
C MET A 1 5.26 -41.18 -12.74
N ALA A 2 5.43 -40.59 -11.55
CA ALA A 2 5.01 -39.20 -11.32
C ALA A 2 5.93 -38.30 -12.15
N GLN A 3 5.34 -37.47 -13.00
CA GLN A 3 6.05 -36.50 -13.83
C GLN A 3 6.78 -35.53 -12.88
N SER A 4 8.11 -35.49 -12.92
CA SER A 4 8.86 -34.47 -12.20
C SER A 4 8.57 -33.14 -12.88
N LEU A 5 7.81 -32.28 -12.22
CA LEU A 5 7.73 -30.89 -12.61
C LEU A 5 9.07 -30.28 -12.22
N ASP A 6 9.88 -29.86 -13.20
CA ASP A 6 11.10 -29.06 -13.00
C ASP A 6 10.73 -27.64 -12.54
N ARG A 7 9.96 -27.55 -11.46
CA ARG A 7 9.47 -26.31 -10.87
C ARG A 7 10.40 -25.94 -9.74
N LEU A 8 11.10 -24.82 -9.91
CA LEU A 8 11.86 -24.21 -8.84
C LEU A 8 10.90 -23.77 -7.71
N LYS A 9 11.38 -23.86 -6.48
CA LYS A 9 10.67 -23.29 -5.33
C LYS A 9 10.88 -21.78 -5.30
N GLU A 10 9.89 -21.06 -4.79
CA GLU A 10 10.08 -19.65 -4.44
C GLU A 10 11.19 -19.51 -3.40
N SER A 11 12.04 -18.50 -3.57
CA SER A 11 13.10 -18.20 -2.61
C SER A 11 12.49 -17.83 -1.26
N PRO A 12 12.93 -18.45 -0.15
CA PRO A 12 12.35 -18.15 1.16
C PRO A 12 12.63 -16.70 1.55
N SER A 13 11.58 -15.98 1.92
CA SER A 13 11.68 -14.59 2.39
C SER A 13 12.46 -14.50 3.71
N GLN A 14 12.96 -13.31 4.02
CA GLN A 14 13.61 -12.95 5.28
C GLN A 14 13.19 -11.54 5.69
N THR A 15 13.32 -11.24 6.99
CA THR A 15 13.09 -9.89 7.50
C THR A 15 13.97 -8.87 6.79
N ALA A 16 13.37 -7.72 6.44
CA ALA A 16 14.10 -6.59 5.88
C ALA A 16 15.09 -5.97 6.88
N GLY A 17 14.82 -6.16 8.18
CA GLY A 17 15.69 -5.72 9.27
C GLY A 17 15.54 -4.22 9.60
N PRO A 18 16.27 -3.73 10.62
CA PRO A 18 16.10 -2.36 11.13
C PRO A 18 16.68 -1.27 10.23
N TYR A 19 17.45 -1.64 9.19
CA TYR A 19 18.19 -0.72 8.33
C TYR A 19 17.79 -0.84 6.86
N VAL A 20 16.58 -1.34 6.58
CA VAL A 20 16.04 -1.51 5.22
C VAL A 20 16.16 -0.23 4.38
N HIS A 21 16.09 0.93 5.04
CA HIS A 21 16.19 2.26 4.46
C HIS A 21 17.54 2.55 3.80
N ILE A 22 18.65 1.96 4.28
CA ILE A 22 19.98 2.16 3.69
C ILE A 22 19.99 1.76 2.21
N GLY A 23 19.32 0.65 1.88
CA GLY A 23 19.25 0.14 0.51
C GLY A 23 18.08 0.70 -0.31
N LEU A 24 16.96 1.05 0.34
CA LEU A 24 15.71 1.36 -0.36
C LEU A 24 15.34 2.84 -0.37
N THR A 25 15.89 3.65 0.54
CA THR A 25 15.70 5.11 0.68
C THR A 25 16.99 5.77 1.23
N PRO A 26 18.10 5.72 0.49
CA PRO A 26 19.41 6.15 1.00
C PRO A 26 19.46 7.66 1.34
N ASN A 27 18.74 8.53 0.62
CA ASN A 27 18.74 9.97 0.91
C ASN A 27 18.12 10.25 2.27
N PHE A 28 17.06 9.52 2.66
CA PHE A 28 16.49 9.58 4.01
C PHE A 28 17.52 9.26 5.10
N CYS A 29 18.47 8.36 4.83
CA CYS A 29 19.56 8.03 5.75
C CYS A 29 20.77 9.01 5.68
N GLY A 30 20.68 10.09 4.92
CA GLY A 30 21.79 11.01 4.69
C GLY A 30 22.87 10.45 3.75
N ILE A 31 22.59 9.37 3.04
CA ILE A 31 23.48 8.74 2.06
C ILE A 31 23.14 9.32 0.68
N GLY A 32 23.54 10.57 0.46
CA GLY A 32 23.34 11.25 -0.82
C GLY A 32 24.26 10.74 -1.93
N GLY A 33 23.91 11.05 -3.19
CA GLY A 33 24.76 10.78 -4.36
C GLY A 33 24.59 9.40 -5.01
N VAL A 34 23.74 8.53 -4.43
CA VAL A 34 23.33 7.26 -5.07
C VAL A 34 22.23 7.51 -6.10
N TYR A 35 21.20 8.25 -5.68
CA TYR A 35 20.09 8.73 -6.50
C TYR A 35 19.89 10.22 -6.23
N GLU A 36 19.39 10.96 -7.22
CA GLU A 36 19.03 12.38 -7.04
C GLU A 36 17.93 12.56 -5.98
N SER A 37 16.95 11.66 -5.98
CA SER A 37 15.91 11.53 -4.96
C SER A 37 15.59 10.06 -4.73
N ASP A 38 15.06 9.73 -3.55
CA ASP A 38 14.65 8.36 -3.26
C ASP A 38 13.49 7.95 -4.17
N LEU A 39 13.57 6.74 -4.72
CA LEU A 39 12.57 6.22 -5.65
C LEU A 39 11.20 6.16 -4.98
N GLY A 40 10.17 6.68 -5.67
CA GLY A 40 8.80 6.67 -5.16
C GLY A 40 8.51 7.68 -4.07
N SER A 41 9.46 8.58 -3.79
CA SER A 41 9.26 9.68 -2.83
C SER A 41 8.22 10.70 -3.31
N CYS A 42 8.01 10.82 -4.61
CA CYS A 42 6.99 11.65 -5.23
C CYS A 42 6.18 10.83 -6.27
N MET A 43 4.85 10.83 -6.14
CA MET A 43 3.97 10.07 -7.04
C MET A 43 3.23 10.96 -8.04
N VAL A 44 3.20 12.28 -7.83
CA VAL A 44 2.34 13.22 -8.55
C VAL A 44 3.13 14.41 -9.05
N ASN A 45 2.77 14.94 -10.22
CA ASN A 45 3.32 16.16 -10.80
C ASN A 45 2.19 17.15 -11.17
N GLY A 46 2.51 18.26 -11.84
CA GLY A 46 1.50 19.26 -12.23
C GLY A 46 0.49 18.77 -13.27
N GLU A 47 0.79 17.71 -14.01
CA GLU A 47 -0.02 17.17 -15.10
C GLU A 47 -0.79 15.90 -14.72
N THR A 48 -0.41 15.23 -13.62
CA THR A 48 -1.11 14.03 -13.12
C THR A 48 -2.58 14.35 -12.87
N ARG A 49 -3.50 13.54 -13.39
CA ARG A 49 -4.94 13.74 -13.30
C ARG A 49 -5.53 13.13 -12.03
N GLY A 50 -6.63 13.70 -11.53
CA GLY A 50 -7.38 13.17 -10.38
C GLY A 50 -7.40 14.09 -9.17
N GLU A 51 -8.22 13.74 -8.18
CA GLU A 51 -8.27 14.41 -6.88
C GLU A 51 -6.95 14.18 -6.14
N ARG A 52 -6.26 15.26 -5.74
CA ARG A 52 -5.07 15.18 -4.90
C ARG A 52 -5.45 14.83 -3.49
N ILE A 53 -4.75 13.85 -2.92
CA ILE A 53 -4.93 13.43 -1.54
C ILE A 53 -3.58 13.25 -0.86
N GLU A 54 -3.54 13.49 0.44
CA GLU A 54 -2.45 13.05 1.31
C GLU A 54 -2.88 11.75 2.02
N LEU A 55 -2.01 10.75 2.07
CA LEU A 55 -2.17 9.60 2.94
C LEU A 55 -1.23 9.74 4.12
N ARG A 56 -1.77 9.65 5.34
CA ARG A 56 -0.99 9.53 6.56
C ARG A 56 -1.14 8.14 7.13
N ILE A 57 -0.10 7.34 7.00
CA ILE A 57 -0.07 5.96 7.44
C ILE A 57 0.82 5.83 8.67
N ARG A 58 0.36 5.09 9.68
CA ARG A 58 1.18 4.69 10.84
C ARG A 58 1.04 3.19 11.04
N VAL A 59 2.11 2.56 11.52
CA VAL A 59 2.11 1.13 11.85
C VAL A 59 2.34 0.99 13.35
N PHE A 60 1.52 0.20 14.03
CA PHE A 60 1.58 -0.03 15.47
C PHE A 60 1.86 -1.50 15.79
N ASP A 61 2.73 -1.74 16.77
CA ASP A 61 2.97 -3.07 17.31
C ASP A 61 1.85 -3.54 18.24
N GLY A 62 1.98 -4.75 18.79
CA GLY A 62 1.01 -5.32 19.73
C GLY A 62 0.94 -4.61 21.09
N ALA A 63 1.90 -3.74 21.42
CA ALA A 63 1.87 -2.89 22.60
C ALA A 63 1.26 -1.50 22.31
N GLY A 64 0.88 -1.24 21.05
CA GLY A 64 0.35 0.06 20.61
C GLY A 64 1.43 1.11 20.39
N ALA A 65 2.71 0.74 20.32
CA ALA A 65 3.78 1.67 20.00
C ALA A 65 3.93 1.83 18.47
N PRO A 66 4.10 3.06 17.96
CA PRO A 66 4.33 3.27 16.53
C PRO A 66 5.71 2.74 16.13
N LEU A 67 5.76 1.97 15.05
CA LEU A 67 7.00 1.53 14.42
C LEU A 67 7.68 2.71 13.74
N LYS A 68 8.97 2.85 14.01
CA LYS A 68 9.83 3.92 13.47
C LYS A 68 10.87 3.40 12.47
N ASP A 69 10.97 2.08 12.34
CA ASP A 69 11.87 1.38 11.44
C ASP A 69 11.14 0.64 10.32
N ALA A 70 9.88 1.00 10.04
CA ALA A 70 9.12 0.41 8.95
C ALA A 70 9.42 1.12 7.62
N LEU A 71 9.22 0.39 6.53
CA LEU A 71 9.18 0.90 5.17
C LEU A 71 7.85 0.45 4.56
N ILE A 72 7.15 1.41 3.97
CA ILE A 72 5.86 1.19 3.34
C ILE A 72 5.98 1.48 1.85
N GLU A 73 5.49 0.57 1.04
CA GLU A 73 5.23 0.81 -0.37
C GLU A 73 3.73 0.80 -0.62
N ILE A 74 3.31 1.67 -1.52
CA ILE A 74 1.94 1.68 -2.01
C ILE A 74 1.90 1.46 -3.51
N TRP A 75 0.89 0.73 -3.96
CA TRP A 75 0.61 0.50 -5.38
C TRP A 75 -0.88 0.69 -5.67
N GLN A 76 -1.20 1.48 -6.69
CA GLN A 76 -2.58 1.82 -7.04
C GLN A 76 -2.77 2.11 -8.54
N ALA A 77 -4.03 2.14 -8.96
CA ALA A 77 -4.44 2.58 -10.28
C ALA A 77 -4.52 4.12 -10.35
N ASP A 78 -4.60 4.66 -11.56
CA ASP A 78 -4.88 6.08 -11.77
C ASP A 78 -6.34 6.46 -11.43
N ALA A 79 -6.69 7.74 -11.59
CA ALA A 79 -8.04 8.26 -11.31
C ALA A 79 -9.13 7.64 -12.19
N SER A 80 -8.78 7.03 -13.32
CA SER A 80 -9.70 6.33 -14.22
C SER A 80 -9.74 4.82 -13.98
N GLY A 81 -8.97 4.31 -13.01
CA GLY A 81 -8.92 2.89 -12.66
C GLY A 81 -8.07 2.05 -13.61
N PHE A 82 -7.02 2.64 -14.21
CA PHE A 82 -6.02 1.91 -15.00
C PHE A 82 -4.69 1.85 -14.25
N TYR A 83 -4.05 0.68 -14.22
CA TYR A 83 -2.71 0.53 -13.66
C TYR A 83 -1.65 0.88 -14.69
N ASN A 84 -0.61 1.60 -14.29
CA ASN A 84 0.58 1.81 -15.11
C ASN A 84 1.44 0.53 -15.10
N SER A 85 0.97 -0.50 -15.81
CA SER A 85 1.56 -1.83 -15.80
C SER A 85 1.41 -2.50 -17.17
N PRO A 86 2.39 -3.30 -17.62
CA PRO A 86 2.24 -4.14 -18.82
C PRO A 86 1.09 -5.15 -18.72
N ALA A 87 0.62 -5.45 -17.50
CA ALA A 87 -0.52 -6.34 -17.27
C ALA A 87 -1.88 -5.63 -17.45
N GLU A 88 -1.91 -4.32 -17.63
CA GLU A 88 -3.13 -3.57 -17.95
C GLU A 88 -3.44 -3.68 -19.45
N LEU A 89 -4.49 -4.43 -19.78
CA LEU A 89 -4.89 -4.68 -21.17
C LEU A 89 -6.14 -3.90 -21.59
N ARG A 90 -6.79 -3.18 -20.66
CA ARG A 90 -8.06 -2.49 -20.90
C ARG A 90 -7.89 -1.09 -21.49
N GLY A 91 -6.69 -0.52 -21.40
CA GLY A 91 -6.40 0.85 -21.81
C GLY A 91 -5.02 1.30 -21.33
N ALA A 92 -4.73 2.60 -21.51
CA ALA A 92 -3.51 3.21 -21.00
C ALA A 92 -3.82 4.03 -19.75
N ALA A 93 -3.01 3.85 -18.70
CA ALA A 93 -3.04 4.72 -17.53
C ALA A 93 -2.53 6.13 -17.87
N ASP A 94 -2.82 7.08 -16.98
CA ASP A 94 -2.23 8.42 -17.04
C ASP A 94 -0.69 8.34 -17.17
N PRO A 95 -0.09 8.86 -18.26
CA PRO A 95 1.36 8.82 -18.45
C PRO A 95 2.12 9.61 -17.38
N ASN A 96 1.45 10.53 -16.68
CA ASN A 96 2.01 11.33 -15.60
C ASN A 96 1.82 10.69 -14.21
N PHE A 97 1.37 9.44 -14.13
CA PHE A 97 1.19 8.73 -12.87
C PHE A 97 1.88 7.36 -12.89
N LEU A 98 2.89 7.20 -12.03
CA LEU A 98 3.58 5.92 -11.90
C LEU A 98 2.73 4.90 -11.16
N GLY A 99 1.87 5.32 -10.22
CA GLY A 99 1.02 4.43 -9.40
C GLY A 99 1.72 3.83 -8.19
N TRP A 100 3.05 3.92 -8.10
CA TRP A 100 3.87 3.35 -7.03
C TRP A 100 4.55 4.46 -6.20
N GLY A 101 4.61 4.24 -4.90
CA GLY A 101 5.36 5.10 -3.98
C GLY A 101 6.01 4.29 -2.88
N ARG A 102 7.10 4.80 -2.32
CA ARG A 102 7.82 4.21 -1.20
C ARG A 102 8.20 5.30 -0.22
N GLN A 103 7.92 5.07 1.05
CA GLN A 103 8.23 6.01 2.12
C GLN A 103 8.67 5.26 3.39
N PRO A 104 9.73 5.72 4.07
CA PRO A 104 10.09 5.26 5.39
C PRO A 104 9.16 5.88 6.44
N THR A 105 8.99 5.22 7.58
CA THR A 105 8.37 5.87 8.73
C THR A 105 9.30 6.92 9.31
N ASP A 106 8.76 8.09 9.63
CA ASP A 106 9.49 9.16 10.31
C ASP A 106 10.04 8.69 11.68
N MET A 107 11.29 9.04 11.98
CA MET A 107 11.99 8.52 13.16
C MET A 107 11.46 9.08 14.49
N GLU A 108 10.81 10.24 14.46
CA GLU A 108 10.26 10.88 15.66
C GLU A 108 8.82 10.45 15.91
N THR A 109 7.99 10.51 14.87
CA THR A 109 6.54 10.35 14.93
C THR A 109 6.02 8.98 14.53
N GLY A 110 6.80 8.22 13.72
CA GLY A 110 6.37 6.95 13.12
C GLY A 110 5.36 7.11 11.98
N ALA A 111 5.10 8.34 11.53
CA ALA A 111 4.20 8.62 10.42
C ALA A 111 4.89 8.46 9.06
N CYS A 112 4.13 7.98 8.09
CA CYS A 112 4.53 7.81 6.71
C CYS A 112 3.56 8.60 5.83
N LEU A 113 4.05 9.58 5.07
CA LEU A 113 3.22 10.50 4.29
C LEU A 113 3.38 10.24 2.79
N PHE A 114 2.27 10.02 2.10
CA PHE A 114 2.25 9.93 0.64
C PHE A 114 1.39 11.04 0.05
N GLN A 115 1.93 11.76 -0.92
CA GLN A 115 1.14 12.64 -1.78
C GLN A 115 0.78 11.88 -3.04
N THR A 116 -0.51 11.67 -3.26
CA THR A 116 -1.01 10.85 -4.36
C THR A 116 -2.36 11.36 -4.88
N ILE A 117 -3.05 10.54 -5.65
CA ILE A 117 -4.42 10.80 -6.09
C ILE A 117 -5.38 9.77 -5.51
N LYS A 118 -6.66 10.12 -5.44
CA LYS A 118 -7.72 9.13 -5.19
C LYS A 118 -7.86 8.24 -6.45
N PRO A 119 -7.64 6.92 -6.36
CA PRO A 119 -7.71 6.03 -7.51
C PRO A 119 -9.15 5.82 -7.98
N GLY A 120 -9.33 5.51 -9.25
CA GLY A 120 -10.60 5.06 -9.80
C GLY A 120 -10.93 3.62 -9.40
N ARG A 121 -12.18 3.21 -9.62
CA ARG A 121 -12.61 1.81 -9.46
C ARG A 121 -11.96 0.91 -10.50
N VAL A 122 -11.56 -0.29 -10.09
CA VAL A 122 -10.95 -1.30 -10.97
C VAL A 122 -11.79 -2.57 -11.02
N PRO A 123 -11.86 -3.29 -12.15
CA PRO A 123 -12.64 -4.52 -12.25
C PRO A 123 -11.96 -5.66 -11.48
N PHE A 124 -12.79 -6.45 -10.82
CA PHE A 124 -12.45 -7.75 -10.31
C PHE A 124 -12.44 -8.79 -11.44
N ARG A 125 -11.92 -9.99 -11.16
CA ARG A 125 -11.74 -11.07 -12.16
C ARG A 125 -13.04 -11.48 -12.87
N ASP A 126 -14.20 -11.26 -12.25
CA ASP A 126 -15.53 -11.58 -12.81
C ASP A 126 -16.24 -10.36 -13.44
N GLY A 127 -15.56 -9.21 -13.55
CA GLY A 127 -16.09 -7.98 -14.14
C GLY A 127 -16.80 -7.04 -13.17
N ARG A 128 -17.11 -7.46 -11.93
CA ARG A 128 -17.63 -6.53 -10.90
C ARG A 128 -16.59 -5.48 -10.55
N LEU A 129 -17.01 -4.27 -10.21
CA LEU A 129 -16.08 -3.21 -9.84
C LEU A 129 -15.69 -3.28 -8.36
N MET A 130 -14.39 -3.33 -8.09
CA MET A 130 -13.82 -3.07 -6.77
C MET A 130 -14.04 -1.59 -6.41
N ALA A 131 -14.19 -1.31 -5.11
CA ALA A 131 -14.16 0.05 -4.59
C ALA A 131 -12.79 0.68 -4.84
N PRO A 132 -12.68 2.02 -4.87
CA PRO A 132 -11.38 2.69 -4.87
C PRO A 132 -10.52 2.16 -3.73
N HIS A 133 -9.31 1.73 -4.05
CA HIS A 133 -8.40 1.17 -3.05
C HIS A 133 -6.94 1.34 -3.44
N ILE A 134 -6.09 1.31 -2.42
CA ILE A 134 -4.63 1.34 -2.54
C ILE A 134 -4.09 0.08 -1.89
N THR A 135 -3.18 -0.62 -2.55
CA THR A 135 -2.48 -1.77 -1.95
C THR A 135 -1.26 -1.29 -1.22
N LEU A 136 -1.00 -1.87 -0.05
CA LEU A 136 0.16 -1.57 0.78
C LEU A 136 1.02 -2.82 0.92
N TRP A 137 2.34 -2.63 0.89
CA TRP A 137 3.33 -3.61 1.29
C TRP A 137 4.17 -3.02 2.42
N ILE A 138 4.27 -3.74 3.54
CA ILE A 138 4.88 -3.25 4.78
C ILE A 138 5.98 -4.21 5.21
N VAL A 139 7.17 -3.65 5.42
CA VAL A 139 8.30 -4.37 6.03
C VAL A 139 8.89 -3.57 7.17
N ALA A 140 9.41 -4.29 8.16
CA ALA A 140 10.13 -3.74 9.29
C ALA A 140 10.98 -4.86 9.90
N ARG A 141 11.80 -4.52 10.88
CA ARG A 141 12.43 -5.53 11.75
C ARG A 141 11.34 -6.40 12.41
N GLY A 142 11.54 -7.72 12.36
CA GLY A 142 10.62 -8.69 12.98
C GLY A 142 9.47 -9.15 12.06
N ILE A 143 9.31 -8.53 10.89
CA ILE A 143 8.38 -8.97 9.85
C ILE A 143 9.15 -9.88 8.88
N ASN A 144 8.93 -11.20 8.98
CA ASN A 144 9.68 -12.19 8.17
C ASN A 144 9.25 -12.25 6.71
N ILE A 145 8.00 -11.92 6.43
CA ILE A 145 7.40 -11.84 5.09
C ILE A 145 6.67 -10.51 5.04
N GLY A 146 6.94 -9.69 4.03
CA GLY A 146 6.31 -8.38 3.91
C GLY A 146 4.79 -8.51 3.90
N LEU A 147 4.14 -7.68 4.71
CA LEU A 147 2.71 -7.77 4.94
C LEU A 147 1.96 -7.02 3.85
N HIS A 148 0.99 -7.68 3.24
CA HIS A 148 0.11 -7.08 2.24
C HIS A 148 -1.22 -6.70 2.88
N THR A 149 -1.66 -5.46 2.68
CA THR A 149 -3.01 -5.01 3.06
C THR A 149 -3.58 -4.07 2.00
N ARG A 150 -4.80 -3.59 2.21
CA ARG A 150 -5.46 -2.60 1.36
C ARG A 150 -6.03 -1.47 2.21
N LEU A 151 -5.94 -0.27 1.66
CA LEU A 151 -6.63 0.90 2.14
C LEU A 151 -7.82 1.17 1.21
N TYR A 152 -9.00 1.32 1.80
CA TYR A 152 -10.23 1.79 1.18
C TYR A 152 -10.61 3.16 1.78
N PHE A 153 -11.53 3.88 1.16
CA PHE A 153 -11.83 5.26 1.55
C PHE A 153 -13.18 5.36 2.29
N SER A 154 -13.21 6.09 3.40
CA SER A 154 -14.41 6.29 4.24
C SER A 154 -15.57 6.97 3.53
N ASP A 155 -15.30 7.79 2.52
CA ASP A 155 -16.30 8.49 1.71
C ASP A 155 -16.84 7.65 0.54
N GLU A 156 -16.40 6.40 0.39
CA GLU A 156 -16.83 5.46 -0.66
C GLU A 156 -17.76 4.36 -0.12
N GLU A 157 -18.57 4.65 0.91
CA GLU A 157 -19.40 3.65 1.63
C GLU A 157 -20.21 2.73 0.69
N LYS A 158 -20.85 3.31 -0.34
CA LYS A 158 -21.61 2.54 -1.33
C LYS A 158 -20.71 1.58 -2.12
N ALA A 159 -19.58 2.05 -2.63
CA ALA A 159 -18.67 1.21 -3.40
C ALA A 159 -18.02 0.14 -2.50
N ASN A 160 -17.67 0.49 -1.26
CA ASN A 160 -17.14 -0.43 -0.26
C ASN A 160 -18.13 -1.56 0.05
N GLY A 161 -19.44 -1.25 0.11
CA GLY A 161 -20.50 -2.25 0.30
C GLY A 161 -20.66 -3.22 -0.87
N GLU A 162 -20.25 -2.83 -2.07
CA GLU A 162 -20.30 -3.63 -3.30
C GLU A 162 -18.99 -4.38 -3.59
N ASP A 163 -17.90 -4.08 -2.86
CA ASP A 163 -16.57 -4.57 -3.19
C ASP A 163 -16.42 -6.09 -3.01
N PRO A 164 -16.02 -6.83 -4.05
CA PRO A 164 -15.96 -8.29 -4.00
C PRO A 164 -14.83 -8.84 -3.12
N ILE A 165 -13.79 -8.05 -2.79
CA ILE A 165 -12.73 -8.45 -1.86
C ILE A 165 -13.17 -8.21 -0.43
N LEU A 166 -13.74 -7.04 -0.13
CA LEU A 166 -14.32 -6.78 1.19
C LEU A 166 -15.41 -7.79 1.51
N ALA A 167 -16.25 -8.17 0.54
CA ALA A 167 -17.28 -9.21 0.71
C ALA A 167 -16.73 -10.60 1.09
N ARG A 168 -15.46 -10.90 0.78
CA ARG A 168 -14.80 -12.18 1.14
C ARG A 168 -14.27 -12.20 2.57
N ILE A 169 -14.25 -11.07 3.28
CA ILE A 169 -13.85 -11.03 4.68
C ILE A 169 -15.01 -11.59 5.52
N GLU A 170 -14.83 -12.81 6.03
CA GLU A 170 -15.83 -13.52 6.83
C GLU A 170 -16.13 -12.78 8.14
N HIS A 171 -15.08 -12.35 8.84
CA HIS A 171 -15.21 -11.55 10.06
C HIS A 171 -15.50 -10.08 9.71
N ARG A 172 -16.78 -9.77 9.43
CA ARG A 172 -17.24 -8.43 9.03
C ARG A 172 -16.80 -7.30 9.96
N LEU A 173 -16.64 -7.58 11.26
CA LEU A 173 -16.13 -6.62 12.26
C LEU A 173 -14.71 -6.13 11.98
N ARG A 174 -13.94 -6.83 11.14
CA ARG A 174 -12.59 -6.43 10.72
C ARG A 174 -12.58 -5.55 9.46
N VAL A 175 -13.66 -5.45 8.70
CA VAL A 175 -13.72 -4.58 7.50
C VAL A 175 -13.35 -3.13 7.80
N PRO A 176 -13.82 -2.52 8.92
CA PRO A 176 -13.42 -1.15 9.28
C PRO A 176 -11.91 -0.95 9.43
N THR A 177 -11.11 -2.00 9.72
CA THR A 177 -9.65 -1.86 9.82
C THR A 177 -8.96 -1.59 8.48
N LEU A 178 -9.70 -1.67 7.38
CA LEU A 178 -9.21 -1.40 6.02
C LEU A 178 -9.69 -0.04 5.50
N ILE A 179 -10.50 0.70 6.26
CA ILE A 179 -11.08 1.98 5.84
C ILE A 179 -10.24 3.12 6.41
N ALA A 180 -9.74 4.00 5.53
CA ALA A 180 -9.06 5.22 5.93
C ALA A 180 -10.05 6.37 6.10
N GLU A 181 -9.89 7.10 7.21
CA GLU A 181 -10.77 8.19 7.60
C GLU A 181 -10.35 9.49 6.91
N ARG A 182 -11.29 10.15 6.23
CA ARG A 182 -11.06 11.43 5.53
C ARG A 182 -11.06 12.59 6.54
N GLN A 183 -10.01 13.39 6.52
CA GLN A 183 -9.81 14.59 7.33
C GLN A 183 -9.35 15.73 6.42
N GLY A 184 -10.29 16.51 5.88
CA GLY A 184 -9.99 17.47 4.81
C GLY A 184 -9.50 16.75 3.56
N ASP A 185 -8.30 17.07 3.09
CA ASP A 185 -7.66 16.43 1.94
C ASP A 185 -6.72 15.27 2.33
N THR A 186 -6.67 14.92 3.62
CA THR A 186 -5.84 13.85 4.15
C THR A 186 -6.70 12.63 4.50
N TYR A 187 -6.25 11.44 4.12
CA TYR A 187 -6.77 10.17 4.65
C TYR A 187 -5.81 9.61 5.71
N VAL A 188 -6.34 9.32 6.89
CA VAL A 188 -5.58 8.73 7.99
C VAL A 188 -5.84 7.23 8.04
N PHE A 189 -4.77 6.44 8.02
CA PHE A 189 -4.84 4.98 8.03
C PHE A 189 -3.84 4.39 9.03
N ASP A 190 -4.36 3.84 10.13
CA ASP A 190 -3.55 3.20 11.15
C ASP A 190 -3.56 1.67 10.94
N VAL A 191 -2.36 1.10 10.76
CA VAL A 191 -2.15 -0.34 10.63
C VAL A 191 -1.75 -0.90 11.99
N HIS A 192 -2.54 -1.82 12.51
CA HIS A 192 -2.24 -2.54 13.75
C HIS A 192 -1.75 -3.95 13.43
N LEU A 193 -0.50 -4.26 13.79
CA LEU A 193 0.11 -5.56 13.49
C LEU A 193 -0.47 -6.70 14.33
N GLN A 194 -0.99 -6.39 15.52
CA GLN A 194 -1.53 -7.37 16.47
C GLN A 194 -2.52 -6.68 17.43
N GLY A 195 -3.41 -7.46 18.03
CA GLY A 195 -4.32 -7.04 19.11
C GLY A 195 -5.77 -6.90 18.64
N ASP A 196 -6.61 -6.29 19.47
CA ASP A 196 -8.07 -6.23 19.22
C ASP A 196 -8.45 -5.48 17.93
N LYS A 197 -7.57 -4.60 17.46
CA LYS A 197 -7.73 -3.81 16.23
C LYS A 197 -6.89 -4.34 15.05
N GLU A 198 -6.37 -5.57 15.13
CA GLU A 198 -5.46 -6.13 14.13
C GLU A 198 -6.01 -5.94 12.70
N THR A 199 -5.22 -5.24 11.88
CA THR A 199 -5.53 -4.97 10.49
C THR A 199 -5.60 -6.27 9.69
N VAL A 200 -6.55 -6.38 8.77
CA VAL A 200 -6.61 -7.53 7.86
C VAL A 200 -5.40 -7.50 6.92
N PHE A 201 -4.64 -8.59 6.89
CA PHE A 201 -3.57 -8.83 5.94
C PHE A 201 -3.98 -9.93 4.94
N PHE A 202 -3.51 -9.81 3.70
CA PHE A 202 -3.78 -10.75 2.62
C PHE A 202 -2.55 -11.58 2.31
N ASP A 203 -2.77 -12.84 1.93
CA ASP A 203 -1.76 -13.69 1.34
C ASP A 203 -1.77 -13.46 -0.18
N SER A 204 -0.58 -13.38 -0.78
CA SER A 204 -0.36 -12.98 -2.18
C SER A 204 0.06 -14.16 -3.05
#